data_AF-A0A1A8NPT4-F1
#
_entry.id   AF-A0A1A8NPT4-F1
#
_cell.length_a   1.000
_cell.length_b   1.000
_cell.length_c   1.000
_cell.angle_alpha   90.00
_cell.angle_beta   90.00
_cell.angle_gamma   90.00
#
_symmetry.space_group_name_H-M   'P 1'
#
loop_
_entity.id
_entity.type
_entity.pdbx_description
1 polymer ?
#
loop_
_entity_poly.entity_id
_entity_poly.type
_entity_poly.pdbx_seq_one_letter_code
_entity_poly.pdbx_strand_id
1 'polypeptide(L)' 'VSMSPDLNLDWDEEMASARPHDCVPLPSNHPLYVLYTSGTTGTPKGVVRDTAGYAVMLKWTMSNIYGLSPGDVWWAASD' A
#
# COMPACT_ATOMS: atom_id res chain seq x y z
N VAL A 1 15.64 13.77 -12.75
CA VAL A 1 16.17 13.70 -11.36
C VAL A 1 17.14 12.54 -11.33
N SER A 2 18.44 12.77 -11.14
CA SER A 2 19.39 11.66 -10.99
C SER A 2 19.27 11.12 -9.57
N MET A 3 18.79 9.90 -9.42
CA MET A 3 18.84 9.21 -8.12
C MET A 3 20.30 8.87 -7.81
N SER A 4 20.67 8.98 -6.54
CA SER A 4 22.02 8.62 -6.11
C SER A 4 22.24 7.10 -6.30
N PRO A 5 23.46 6.64 -6.59
CA PRO A 5 23.72 5.23 -6.91
C PRO A 5 23.29 4.25 -5.81
N ASP A 6 23.33 4.67 -4.56
CA ASP A 6 22.87 3.92 -3.38
C ASP A 6 21.35 3.77 -3.27
N LEU A 7 20.59 4.61 -4.00
CA LEU A 7 19.12 4.56 -4.05
C LEU A 7 18.60 3.95 -5.36
N ASN A 8 19.49 3.57 -6.28
CA ASN A 8 19.13 2.93 -7.55
C ASN A 8 19.40 1.44 -7.47
N LEU A 9 18.44 0.70 -6.92
CA LEU A 9 18.50 -0.74 -6.75
C LEU A 9 17.83 -1.44 -7.93
N ASP A 10 18.47 -2.47 -8.48
CA ASP A 10 17.87 -3.31 -9.51
C ASP A 10 16.87 -4.29 -8.89
N TRP A 11 15.67 -4.36 -9.45
CA TRP A 11 14.60 -5.17 -8.87
C TRP A 11 14.94 -6.66 -8.83
N ASP A 12 15.49 -7.20 -9.92
CA ASP A 12 15.77 -8.63 -10.02
C ASP A 12 16.93 -9.03 -9.11
N GLU A 13 17.97 -8.19 -9.01
CA GLU A 13 19.09 -8.40 -8.09
C GLU A 13 18.66 -8.35 -6.61
N GLU A 14 17.86 -7.36 -6.23
CA GLU A 14 17.36 -7.25 -4.84
C GLU A 14 16.45 -8.41 -4.48
N MET A 15 15.51 -8.77 -5.36
CA MET A 15 14.59 -9.88 -5.11
C MET A 15 15.31 -11.23 -5.06
N ALA A 16 16.41 -11.41 -5.80
CA ALA A 16 17.22 -12.62 -5.74
C ALA A 16 17.93 -12.81 -4.37
N SER A 17 18.29 -11.71 -3.70
CA SER A 17 18.96 -11.74 -2.40
C SER A 17 18.00 -11.58 -1.20
N ALA A 18 16.78 -11.14 -1.45
CA ALA A 18 15.75 -10.92 -0.45
C ALA A 18 15.46 -12.20 0.35
N ARG A 19 15.32 -12.04 1.67
CA ARG A 19 14.93 -13.11 2.59
C ARG A 19 13.56 -12.78 3.16
N PRO A 20 12.66 -13.77 3.29
CA PRO A 20 11.40 -13.57 4.01
C PRO A 20 11.69 -13.03 5.41
N HIS A 21 10.92 -12.02 5.81
CA HIS A 21 10.95 -11.47 7.15
C HIS A 21 9.66 -11.85 7.87
N ASP A 22 9.77 -12.16 9.16
CA ASP A 22 8.60 -12.46 9.99
C ASP A 22 7.67 -11.25 10.12
N CYS A 23 6.40 -11.49 10.45
CA CYS A 23 5.47 -10.40 10.70
C CYS A 23 5.96 -9.54 11.88
N VAL A 24 6.01 -8.22 11.67
CA VAL A 24 6.35 -7.26 12.71
C VAL A 24 5.07 -6.71 13.34
N PRO A 25 4.88 -6.81 14.66
CA PRO A 25 3.73 -6.21 15.32
C PRO A 25 3.86 -4.68 15.31
N LEU A 26 2.81 -3.99 14.89
CA LEU A 26 2.75 -2.54 14.82
C LEU A 26 1.53 -2.02 15.59
N PRO A 27 1.59 -0.80 16.17
CA PRO A 27 0.41 -0.13 16.68
C PRO A 27 -0.67 0.01 15.61
N SER A 28 -1.94 -0.04 16.01
CA SER A 28 -3.07 0.09 15.08
C SER A 28 -3.02 1.35 14.21
N ASN A 29 -2.50 2.44 14.77
CA ASN A 29 -2.35 3.74 14.11
C ASN A 29 -1.00 3.92 13.40
N HIS A 30 -0.20 2.87 13.27
CA HIS A 30 1.06 2.94 12.53
C HIS A 30 0.77 3.28 11.05
N PRO A 31 1.51 4.22 10.43
CA PRO A 31 1.40 4.53 9.01
C PRO A 31 1.65 3.28 8.15
N LEU A 32 0.72 2.94 7.28
CA LEU A 32 0.82 1.84 6.33
C LEU A 32 1.43 2.31 5.00
N TYR A 33 0.97 3.44 4.48
CA TYR A 33 1.49 4.07 3.28
C TYR A 33 1.20 5.57 3.24
N VAL A 34 1.92 6.27 2.35
CA VAL A 34 1.60 7.63 1.93
C VAL A 34 1.19 7.58 0.46
N LEU A 35 -0.03 8.04 0.16
CA LEU A 35 -0.50 8.19 -1.22
C LEU A 35 -0.56 9.68 -1.55
N TYR A 36 0.29 10.12 -2.48
CA TYR A 36 0.27 11.50 -2.94
C TYR A 36 -0.92 11.74 -3.86
N THR A 37 -1.67 12.80 -3.60
CA THR A 37 -2.79 13.23 -4.43
C THR A 37 -2.58 14.67 -4.90
N SER A 38 -3.29 15.07 -5.95
CA SER A 38 -3.25 16.45 -6.44
C SER A 38 -3.73 17.41 -5.33
N GLY A 39 -2.90 18.44 -5.06
CA GLY A 39 -3.26 19.52 -4.14
C GLY A 39 -3.80 20.73 -4.90
N THR A 40 -4.70 21.49 -4.28
CA THR A 40 -5.26 22.72 -4.87
C THR A 40 -4.25 23.87 -4.96
N THR A 41 -3.14 23.79 -4.23
CA THR A 41 -2.10 24.83 -4.14
C THR A 41 -0.86 24.52 -5.00
N GLY A 42 -0.95 23.54 -5.91
CA GLY A 42 0.17 23.13 -6.77
C GLY A 42 1.16 22.16 -6.12
N THR A 43 1.11 21.99 -4.79
CA THR A 43 1.91 21.00 -4.07
C THR A 43 1.07 19.75 -3.79
N PRO A 44 1.49 18.54 -4.22
CA PRO A 44 0.79 17.30 -3.90
C PRO A 44 0.64 17.07 -2.38
N LYS A 45 -0.51 16.53 -1.96
CA LYS A 45 -0.78 16.21 -0.55
C LYS A 45 -0.41 14.75 -0.28
N GLY A 46 0.41 14.51 0.74
CA GLY A 46 0.72 13.15 1.20
C GLY A 46 -0.35 12.62 2.14
N VAL A 47 -1.29 11.83 1.63
CA VAL A 47 -2.32 11.21 2.47
C VAL A 47 -1.71 10.02 3.20
N VAL A 48 -1.63 10.12 4.52
CA VAL A 48 -1.15 9.03 5.38
C VAL A 48 -2.32 8.11 5.73
N ARG A 49 -2.14 6.80 5.52
CA ARG A 49 -3.13 5.79 5.92
C ARG A 49 -2.64 4.98 7.11
N ASP A 50 -3.50 4.71 8.08
CA ASP A 50 -3.21 3.85 9.23
C ASP A 50 -3.40 2.36 8.90
N THR A 51 -2.74 1.49 9.67
CA THR A 51 -2.71 0.05 9.38
C THR A 51 -4.04 -0.66 9.72
N ALA A 52 -4.52 -0.55 10.96
CA ALA A 52 -5.67 -1.34 11.41
C ALA A 52 -7.00 -0.84 10.84
N GLY A 53 -7.23 0.48 10.84
CA GLY A 53 -8.45 1.07 10.31
C GLY A 53 -8.64 0.75 8.82
N TYR A 54 -7.56 0.81 8.04
CA TYR A 54 -7.56 0.41 6.64
C TYR A 54 -7.91 -1.08 6.46
N ALA A 55 -7.25 -1.99 7.19
CA ALA A 55 -7.49 -3.43 7.06
C ALA A 55 -8.94 -3.80 7.43
N VAL A 56 -9.48 -3.25 8.52
CA VAL A 56 -10.86 -3.51 8.96
C VAL A 56 -11.86 -2.99 7.93
N MET A 57 -11.69 -1.76 7.46
CA MET A 57 -12.58 -1.16 6.47
C MET A 57 -12.57 -1.96 5.17
N LEU A 58 -11.39 -2.28 4.63
CA LEU A 58 -11.27 -3.00 3.37
C LEU A 58 -11.93 -4.38 3.44
N LYS A 59 -11.67 -5.14 4.50
CA LYS A 59 -12.33 -6.43 4.72
C LYS A 59 -13.85 -6.29 4.77
N TRP A 60 -14.35 -5.28 5.47
CA TRP A 60 -15.79 -5.04 5.60
C TRP A 60 -16.42 -4.67 4.25
N THR A 61 -15.80 -3.78 3.47
CA THR A 61 -16.36 -3.32 2.18
C THR A 61 -16.37 -4.41 1.12
N MET A 62 -15.39 -5.32 1.09
CA MET A 62 -15.38 -6.44 0.15
C MET A 62 -16.67 -7.26 0.19
N SER A 63 -17.17 -7.56 1.40
CA SER A 63 -18.42 -8.31 1.55
C SER A 63 -19.66 -7.40 1.48
N ASN A 64 -19.66 -6.28 2.19
CA ASN A 64 -20.89 -5.50 2.39
C ASN A 64 -21.24 -4.53 1.26
N ILE A 65 -20.24 -4.09 0.49
CA ILE A 65 -20.45 -3.19 -0.66
C ILE A 65 -20.34 -3.97 -1.96
N TYR A 66 -19.31 -4.80 -2.08
CA TYR A 66 -19.00 -5.48 -3.33
C TYR A 66 -19.56 -6.91 -3.42
N GLY A 67 -20.15 -7.44 -2.34
CA GLY A 67 -20.79 -8.75 -2.34
C GLY A 67 -19.83 -9.93 -2.52
N LEU A 68 -18.52 -9.73 -2.31
CA LEU A 68 -17.50 -10.76 -2.52
C LEU A 68 -17.38 -11.70 -1.33
N SER A 69 -17.12 -12.95 -1.63
CA SER A 69 -16.76 -14.02 -0.70
C SER A 69 -15.33 -14.52 -0.98
N PRO A 70 -14.67 -15.17 0.00
CA PRO A 70 -13.39 -15.82 -0.24
C PRO A 70 -13.49 -16.84 -1.39
N GLY A 71 -12.59 -16.72 -2.37
CA GLY A 71 -12.59 -17.55 -3.58
C GLY A 71 -13.20 -16.89 -4.80
N ASP A 72 -13.96 -15.80 -4.63
CA ASP A 72 -14.50 -15.04 -5.76
C ASP A 72 -13.39 -14.26 -6.49
N VAL A 73 -13.60 -14.05 -7.79
CA VAL A 73 -12.69 -13.28 -8.63
C VAL A 73 -13.06 -11.79 -8.53
N TRP A 74 -12.10 -10.97 -8.12
CA TRP A 74 -12.20 -9.52 -8.12
C TRP A 74 -11.39 -8.93 -9.26
N TRP A 75 -11.99 -8.01 -10.03
CA TRP A 75 -11.28 -7.22 -11.02
C TRP A 75 -11.58 -5.73 -10.83
N ALA A 76 -10.54 -4.96 -10.48
CA ALA A 76 -10.59 -3.52 -10.45
C ALA A 76 -9.70 -2.96 -11.56
N ALA A 77 -10.33 -2.40 -12.59
CA ALA A 77 -9.65 -1.64 -13.64
C ALA A 77 -9.60 -0.16 -13.22
N SER A 78 -8.82 0.15 -12.18
CA SER A 78 -8.51 1.55 -11.84
C SER A 78 -7.61 2.13 -12.93
N ASP A 79 -7.92 3.35 -13.36
CA ASP A 79 -6.99 4.22 -14.06
C ASP A 79 -5.96 4.83 -13.10
#